data_AF-A0A3A5KQY4-F1
#
_entry.id   AF-A0A3A5KQY4-F1
#
_cell.length_a   1.000
_cell.length_b   1.000
_cell.length_c   1.000
_cell.angle_alpha   90.00
_cell.angle_beta   90.00
_cell.angle_gamma   90.00
#
_symmetry.space_group_name_H-M   'P 1'
#
loop_
_entity.id
_entity.type
_entity.pdbx_description
1 polymer ?
#
loop_
_entity_poly.entity_id
_entity_poly.type
_entity_poly.pdbx_seq_one_letter_code
_entity_poly.pdbx_strand_id
1 'polypeptide(L)' 'MSIASQNAFEFVLQFEDFYEDATLQIESFPSLTKQVEALGRVEGISEESKNFLKRLADLIRYAVERGRPIEAFAD' A
#
# COMPACT_ATOMS: atom_id res chain seq x y z
N MET A 1 11.66 16.53 4.38
CA MET A 1 11.29 16.10 3.02
C MET A 1 10.46 14.83 3.16
N SER A 2 9.25 14.74 2.59
CA SER A 2 8.39 13.55 2.74
C SER A 2 8.83 12.44 1.78
N ILE A 3 8.57 11.18 2.12
CA ILE A 3 8.85 10.03 1.23
C ILE A 3 8.14 10.20 -0.11
N ALA A 4 6.94 10.78 -0.11
CA ALA A 4 6.18 11.09 -1.31
C ALA A 4 6.88 12.10 -2.23
N SER A 5 7.53 13.12 -1.66
CA SER A 5 8.28 14.12 -2.45
C SER A 5 9.62 13.60 -2.95
N GLN A 6 10.22 12.61 -2.26
CA GLN A 6 11.46 11.96 -2.71
C GLN A 6 11.25 10.94 -3.85
N ASN A 7 10.05 10.36 -3.97
CA ASN A 7 9.77 9.29 -4.95
C ASN A 7 8.85 9.71 -6.10
N ALA A 8 8.49 11.00 -6.20
CA ALA A 8 7.66 11.57 -7.27
C ALA A 8 6.37 10.76 -7.54
N PHE A 9 5.64 10.37 -6.49
CA PHE A 9 4.36 9.71 -6.68
C PHE A 9 3.35 10.67 -7.30
N GLU A 10 2.85 10.36 -8.50
CA GLU A 10 1.77 11.11 -9.15
C GLU A 10 0.47 11.09 -8.32
N PHE A 11 0.27 10.05 -7.51
CA PHE A 11 -0.89 9.89 -6.65
C PHE A 11 -0.48 9.29 -5.31
N VAL A 12 -0.52 10.08 -4.24
CA VAL A 12 -0.38 9.61 -2.87
C VAL A 12 -1.76 9.23 -2.39
N LEU A 13 -1.96 7.94 -2.09
CA LEU A 13 -3.17 7.52 -1.39
C LEU A 13 -3.08 8.09 0.02
N GLN A 14 -3.88 9.11 0.32
CA GLN A 14 -4.07 9.54 1.69
C GLN A 14 -4.94 8.47 2.36
N PHE A 15 -4.34 7.76 3.30
CA PHE A 15 -5.10 6.96 4.24
C PHE A 15 -5.76 7.95 5.19
N GLU A 16 -6.90 8.53 4.79
CA GLU A 16 -7.82 9.12 5.76
C GLU A 16 -8.19 8.01 6.74
N ASP A 17 -8.30 8.31 8.03
CA ASP A 17 -8.57 7.30 9.06
C ASP A 17 -9.76 6.43 8.62
N PHE A 18 -9.48 5.20 8.20
CA PHE A 18 -10.49 4.26 7.76
C PHE A 18 -11.18 3.70 9.02
N TYR A 19 -12.14 4.46 9.55
CA TYR A 19 -13.15 3.97 10.48
C TYR A 19 -14.28 3.23 9.74
N GLU A 20 -14.15 3.06 8.42
CA GLU A 20 -15.14 2.48 7.52
C GLU A 20 -14.49 1.46 6.58
N ASP A 21 -15.29 0.51 6.10
CA ASP A 21 -14.90 -0.43 5.07
C ASP A 21 -14.44 0.30 3.80
N ALA A 22 -13.36 -0.18 3.18
CA ALA A 22 -12.78 0.43 1.99
C ALA A 22 -12.54 -0.60 0.90
N THR A 23 -12.81 -0.20 -0.35
CA THR A 23 -12.46 -0.99 -1.53
C THR A 23 -11.32 -0.33 -2.29
N LEU A 24 -10.18 -1.00 -2.35
CA LEU A 24 -9.06 -0.64 -3.20
C LEU A 24 -9.28 -1.21 -4.59
N GLN A 25 -9.56 -0.32 -5.54
CA GLN A 25 -9.77 -0.66 -6.95
C GLN A 25 -8.45 -1.05 -7.63
N ILE A 26 -8.52 -1.92 -8.63
CA ILE A 26 -7.34 -2.52 -9.29
C ILE A 26 -6.46 -1.44 -9.94
N GLU A 27 -7.08 -0.39 -10.47
CA GLU A 27 -6.42 0.76 -11.10
C GLU A 27 -5.49 1.49 -10.12
N SER A 28 -5.72 1.35 -8.82
CA SER A 28 -4.91 1.98 -7.76
C SER A 28 -3.68 1.14 -7.40
N PHE A 29 -3.62 -0.14 -7.78
CA PHE A 29 -2.56 -1.06 -7.38
C PHE A 29 -1.16 -0.67 -7.87
N PRO A 30 -0.96 -0.16 -9.10
CA PRO A 30 0.38 0.28 -9.53
C PRO A 30 0.95 1.38 -8.63
N SER A 31 0.13 2.31 -8.16
CA SER A 31 0.58 3.35 -7.22
C SER A 31 0.85 2.75 -5.84
N LEU A 32 -0.07 1.92 -5.34
CA LEU A 32 0.06 1.28 -4.03
C LEU A 32 1.32 0.41 -3.92
N THR A 33 1.64 -0.39 -4.96
CA THR A 33 2.86 -1.20 -5.02
C THR A 33 4.11 -0.34 -4.85
N LYS A 34 4.21 0.78 -5.59
CA LYS A 34 5.37 1.66 -5.49
C LYS A 34 5.50 2.30 -4.09
N GLN A 35 4.38 2.62 -3.44
CA GLN A 35 4.37 3.16 -2.08
C GLN A 35 4.85 2.12 -1.06
N VAL A 36 4.36 0.87 -1.16
CA VAL A 36 4.79 -0.24 -0.28
C VAL A 36 6.28 -0.52 -0.44
N GLU A 37 6.78 -0.54 -1.68
CA GLU A 37 8.21 -0.72 -1.95
C GLU A 37 9.07 0.41 -1.41
N ALA A 38 8.62 1.67 -1.52
CA ALA A 38 9.33 2.81 -0.97
C ALA A 38 9.38 2.79 0.56
N LEU A 39 8.26 2.45 1.21
CA LEU A 39 8.19 2.30 2.66
C LEU A 39 9.10 1.18 3.17
N GLY A 40 9.20 0.07 2.43
CA GLY A 40 10.07 -1.06 2.80
C GLY A 40 11.57 -0.73 2.79
N ARG A 41 11.98 0.39 2.18
CA ARG A 41 13.39 0.84 2.11
C ARG A 41 13.74 1.89 3.17
N VAL A 42 12.76 2.34 3.97
CA VAL A 42 12.98 3.34 5.01
C VAL A 42 13.79 2.73 6.15
N GLU A 43 14.89 3.37 6.52
CA GLU A 43 15.67 2.98 7.70
C GLU A 43 14.87 3.26 8.98
N GLY A 44 15.00 2.39 9.99
CA GLY A 44 14.36 2.56 11.30
C GLY A 44 12.91 2.04 11.41
N ILE A 45 12.36 1.41 10.37
CA ILE A 45 11.07 0.71 10.48
C ILE A 45 11.23 -0.59 11.27
N SER A 46 10.21 -0.94 12.06
CA SER A 46 10.20 -2.17 12.85
C SER A 46 10.17 -3.42 11.95
N GLU A 47 10.65 -4.55 12.46
CA GLU A 47 10.55 -5.85 11.74
C GLU A 47 9.10 -6.29 11.53
N GLU A 48 8.19 -5.92 12.44
CA GLU A 48 6.76 -6.14 12.27
C GLU A 48 6.22 -5.36 11.07
N SER A 49 6.55 -4.07 10.97
CA SER A 49 6.17 -3.22 9.84
C SER A 49 6.74 -3.76 8.51
N LYS A 50 7.98 -4.26 8.49
CA LYS A 50 8.56 -4.91 7.30
C LYS A 50 7.78 -6.15 6.88
N ASN A 51 7.45 -7.01 7.85
CA ASN A 51 6.67 -8.21 7.59
C ASN A 51 5.26 -7.88 7.09
N PHE A 52 4.63 -6.85 7.66
CA PHE A 52 3.34 -6.34 7.18
C PHE A 52 3.43 -5.86 5.73
N LEU A 53 4.39 -4.98 5.41
CA LEU A 53 4.57 -4.45 4.05
C LEU A 53 4.84 -5.56 3.03
N LYS A 54 5.61 -6.58 3.41
CA LYS A 54 5.85 -7.76 2.57
C LYS A 54 4.55 -8.52 2.27
N ARG A 55 3.75 -8.80 3.29
CA ARG A 55 2.45 -9.49 3.13
C ARG A 55 1.47 -8.66 2.30
N LEU A 56 1.48 -7.33 2.47
CA LEU A 56 0.66 -6.43 1.68
C LEU A 56 1.08 -6.45 0.19
N ALA A 57 2.38 -6.44 -0.10
CA ALA A 57 2.87 -6.59 -1.47
C ALA A 57 2.45 -7.93 -2.11
N ASP A 58 2.51 -9.03 -1.35
CA ASP A 58 2.04 -10.34 -1.80
C ASP A 58 0.53 -10.35 -2.10
N LEU A 59 -0.28 -9.70 -1.25
CA LEU A 59 -1.72 -9.56 -1.46
C LEU A 59 -2.02 -8.74 -2.73
N ILE A 60 -1.35 -7.61 -2.93
CA ILE A 60 -1.52 -6.78 -4.13
C ILE A 60 -1.18 -7.58 -5.39
N ARG A 61 -0.05 -8.30 -5.39
CA ARG A 61 0.34 -9.17 -6.51
C ARG A 61 -0.73 -10.21 -6.82
N TYR A 62 -1.22 -10.91 -5.80
CA TYR A 62 -2.30 -11.88 -5.95
C TYR A 62 -3.57 -11.24 -6.55
N ALA A 63 -3.96 -10.05 -6.06
CA ALA A 63 -5.13 -9.34 -6.53
C ALA A 63 -5.00 -8.91 -8.00
N VAL A 64 -3.82 -8.43 -8.41
CA VAL A 64 -3.48 -8.13 -9.82
C VAL A 64 -3.59 -9.37 -10.70
N GLU A 65 -2.96 -10.48 -10.30
CA GLU A 65 -2.97 -11.74 -11.06
C GLU A 65 -4.38 -12.29 -11.29
N ARG A 66 -5.30 -11.99 -10.37
CA ARG A 66 -6.71 -12.42 -10.44
C ARG A 66 -7.65 -11.38 -11.02
N GLY A 67 -7.18 -10.16 -11.28
CA GLY A 67 -8.04 -9.05 -11.68
C GLY A 67 -9.16 -8.78 -10.67
N ARG A 68 -8.83 -8.74 -9.37
CA ARG A 68 -9.80 -8.52 -8.29
C ARG A 68 -9.43 -7.29 -7.43
N PRO A 69 -10.42 -6.52 -6.94
CA PRO A 69 -10.17 -5.48 -5.94
C PRO A 69 -9.79 -6.10 -4.58
N ILE A 70 -9.27 -5.27 -3.68
CA ILE A 70 -9.04 -5.63 -2.27
C ILE A 70 -10.08 -4.90 -1.41
N GLU A 71 -10.74 -5.65 -0.54
CA GLU A 71 -11.66 -5.13 0.47
C GLU A 71 -10.93 -5.09 1.81
N ALA A 72 -10.88 -3.92 2.43
CA ALA A 72 -10.39 -3.71 3.78
C ALA A 72 -11.61 -3.47 4.67
N PHE A 73 -11.80 -4.31 5.68
CA PHE A 73 -12.89 -4.20 6.63
C PHE A 73 -12.39 -3.52 7.90
N ALA A 74 -13.10 -2.51 8.37
CA ALA A 74 -12.84 -1.89 9.66
C ALA A 74 -13.38 -2.80 10.79
N ASP A 75 -12.70 -2.83 11.94
CA ASP A 75 -13.10 -3.57 13.15
C ASP A 75 -13.73 -2.62 14.19
#